data_AF-A0A147IJB7-F1
#
_entry.id   AF-A0A147IJB7-F1
#
_cell.length_a   1.000
_cell.length_b   1.000
_cell.length_c   1.000
_cell.angle_alpha   90.00
_cell.angle_beta   90.00
_cell.angle_gamma   90.00
#
_symmetry.space_group_name_H-M   'P 1'
#
loop_
_entity.id
_entity.type
_entity.pdbx_description
1 polymer ?
#
loop_
_entity_poly.entity_id
_entity_poly.type
_entity_poly.pdbx_seq_one_letter_code
_entity_poly.pdbx_strand_id
1 'polypeptide(L)'
;MEQRFESLRGYSRLPRGRENRGRALTDEQIVAAVLGLVAIQPGWAGHVAAVIARLKPVGGSADAFGAASNFTAAMCHLLRDEASRQKLVAVRLSVAEAGTNSNGIAVITFDEAGERKRVSFVRDEAVSLLQPGAAADAFDSDQRNAPASRELVLNRRFFDRLAQRVGQARTHPLPPTGDGAEYDKEDAKNARLERLGARRSSHFLNIGVDNQVTWPRTEMRVKFDRYYLVMMPKTKENVQSVHIDLTANKLTMEEAMTVINRFLSVMTWCDDQYAIAEGGWGGGPVPVAVAKRNLAFTTAYQWLFDRDIPSSEDARRALALYREARNAEQNYMISYAVLGY
;
A
#
# COMPACT_ATOMS: atom_id res chain seq x y z
N MET A 1 -5.30 15.94 -12.66
CA MET A 1 -6.09 16.04 -11.39
C MET A 1 -6.69 14.69 -11.01
N GLU A 2 -7.25 13.94 -11.95
CA GLU A 2 -7.86 12.61 -11.73
C GLU A 2 -6.98 11.64 -10.92
N GLN A 3 -5.72 11.43 -11.32
CA GLN A 3 -4.76 10.57 -10.60
C GLN A 3 -4.58 10.93 -9.11
N ARG A 4 -4.78 12.20 -8.73
CA ARG A 4 -4.70 12.66 -7.34
C ARG A 4 -5.87 12.12 -6.51
N PHE A 5 -7.07 12.22 -7.06
CA PHE A 5 -8.28 11.73 -6.43
C PHE A 5 -8.32 10.20 -6.41
N GLU A 6 -7.83 9.54 -7.46
CA GLU A 6 -7.62 8.08 -7.46
C GLU A 6 -6.65 7.65 -6.35
N SER A 7 -5.52 8.34 -6.16
CA SER A 7 -4.59 8.07 -5.07
C SER A 7 -5.23 8.25 -3.69
N LEU A 8 -5.97 9.35 -3.49
CA LEU A 8 -6.71 9.60 -2.23
C LEU A 8 -7.75 8.51 -1.94
N ARG A 9 -8.52 8.09 -2.96
CA ARG A 9 -9.39 6.91 -2.84
C ARG A 9 -8.54 5.68 -2.51
N GLY A 10 -7.43 5.46 -3.19
CA GLY A 10 -6.40 4.43 -2.96
C GLY A 10 -6.02 4.23 -1.48
N TYR A 11 -5.93 5.32 -0.73
CA TYR A 11 -5.60 5.34 0.71
C TYR A 11 -6.83 5.47 1.63
N SER A 12 -8.04 5.22 1.12
CA SER A 12 -9.31 5.34 1.83
C SER A 12 -9.55 6.74 2.43
N ARG A 13 -9.01 7.77 1.78
CA ARG A 13 -9.16 9.18 2.19
C ARG A 13 -10.34 9.87 1.52
N LEU A 14 -10.79 9.33 0.40
CA LEU A 14 -12.03 9.71 -0.27
C LEU A 14 -12.90 8.48 -0.47
N PRO A 15 -14.24 8.66 -0.53
CA PRO A 15 -15.15 7.56 -0.76
C PRO A 15 -14.93 6.94 -2.13
N ARG A 16 -15.13 5.63 -2.17
CA ARG A 16 -15.02 4.76 -3.36
C ARG A 16 -16.39 4.26 -3.77
N GLY A 17 -16.49 3.71 -4.97
CA GLY A 17 -17.72 3.09 -5.45
C GLY A 17 -18.79 4.09 -5.91
N ARG A 18 -19.56 3.65 -6.90
CA ARG A 18 -20.64 4.43 -7.54
C ARG A 18 -21.74 4.81 -6.55
N GLU A 19 -21.98 4.01 -5.51
CA GLU A 19 -22.99 4.23 -4.48
C GLU A 19 -22.72 5.48 -3.61
N ASN A 20 -21.46 5.90 -3.50
CA ASN A 20 -21.09 7.08 -2.71
C ASN A 20 -21.05 8.36 -3.56
N ARG A 21 -21.32 8.27 -4.86
CA ARG A 21 -21.23 9.38 -5.81
C ARG A 21 -22.22 10.52 -5.51
N GLY A 22 -23.40 10.18 -4.99
CA GLY A 22 -24.42 11.17 -4.59
C GLY A 22 -24.29 11.66 -3.14
N ARG A 23 -23.32 11.13 -2.38
CA ARG A 23 -23.15 11.49 -0.96
C ARG A 23 -22.23 12.70 -0.84
N ALA A 24 -22.66 13.68 -0.05
CA ALA A 24 -21.81 14.81 0.28
C ALA A 24 -20.56 14.34 1.05
N LEU A 25 -19.40 14.92 0.70
CA LEU A 25 -18.16 14.62 1.41
C LEU A 25 -18.22 15.13 2.86
N THR A 26 -17.68 14.33 3.78
CA THR A 26 -17.48 14.75 5.16
C THR A 26 -16.38 15.81 5.24
N ASP A 27 -16.32 16.57 6.33
CA ASP A 27 -15.25 17.56 6.52
C ASP A 27 -13.87 16.91 6.50
N GLU A 28 -13.74 15.71 7.08
CA GLU A 28 -12.48 14.94 7.07
C GLU A 28 -12.05 14.56 5.65
N GLN A 29 -12.99 14.20 4.78
CA GLN A 29 -12.73 13.88 3.37
C GLN A 29 -12.32 15.13 2.58
N ILE A 30 -12.97 16.27 2.85
CA ILE A 30 -12.61 17.56 2.26
C ILE A 30 -11.20 17.98 2.72
N VAL A 31 -10.92 17.89 4.02
CA VAL A 31 -9.58 18.14 4.57
C VAL A 31 -8.55 17.22 3.91
N ALA A 32 -8.83 15.92 3.80
CA ALA A 32 -7.88 14.99 3.17
C ALA A 32 -7.59 15.34 1.71
N ALA A 33 -8.56 15.85 0.96
CA ALA A 33 -8.34 16.37 -0.39
C ALA A 33 -7.42 17.61 -0.39
N VAL A 34 -7.59 18.53 0.58
CA VAL A 34 -6.70 19.69 0.76
C VAL A 34 -5.28 19.25 1.13
N LEU A 35 -5.12 18.33 2.08
CA LEU A 35 -3.80 17.79 2.46
C LEU A 35 -3.12 17.08 1.28
N GLY A 36 -3.92 16.41 0.44
CA GLY A 36 -3.46 15.77 -0.77
C GLY A 36 -2.81 16.74 -1.75
N LEU A 37 -3.11 18.05 -1.72
CA LEU A 37 -2.52 19.07 -2.61
C LEU A 37 -1.02 19.32 -2.35
N VAL A 38 -0.52 18.93 -1.18
CA VAL A 38 0.90 19.11 -0.81
C VAL A 38 1.81 18.23 -1.68
N ALA A 39 1.34 17.05 -2.08
CA ALA A 39 2.12 16.10 -2.88
C ALA A 39 2.48 16.68 -4.26
N ILE A 40 3.74 16.54 -4.66
CA ILE A 40 4.21 16.95 -6.00
C ILE A 40 3.60 16.04 -7.04
N GLN A 41 3.82 14.74 -6.87
CA GLN A 41 3.30 13.73 -7.76
C GLN A 41 1.84 13.41 -7.39
N PRO A 42 0.88 13.55 -8.32
CA PRO A 42 -0.52 13.24 -8.04
C PRO A 42 -0.74 11.82 -7.48
N GLY A 43 0.05 10.84 -7.95
CA GLY A 43 0.00 9.46 -7.45
C GLY A 43 0.36 9.29 -5.97
N TRP A 44 1.05 10.24 -5.36
CA TRP A 44 1.47 10.21 -3.95
C TRP A 44 0.50 10.92 -2.99
N ALA A 45 -0.54 11.58 -3.51
CA ALA A 45 -1.41 12.41 -2.69
C ALA A 45 -2.13 11.64 -1.56
N GLY A 46 -2.52 10.39 -1.80
CA GLY A 46 -3.10 9.54 -0.75
C GLY A 46 -2.13 9.23 0.39
N HIS A 47 -0.87 8.92 0.05
CA HIS A 47 0.19 8.68 1.02
C HIS A 47 0.51 9.95 1.83
N VAL A 48 0.75 11.06 1.14
CA VAL A 48 1.08 12.35 1.76
C VAL A 48 -0.07 12.82 2.66
N ALA A 49 -1.31 12.76 2.19
CA ALA A 49 -2.47 13.11 3.02
C ALA A 49 -2.56 12.21 4.26
N ALA A 50 -2.26 10.91 4.13
CA ALA A 50 -2.29 9.98 5.26
C ALA A 50 -1.23 10.30 6.33
N VAL A 51 -0.04 10.75 5.91
CA VAL A 51 1.04 11.16 6.81
C VAL A 51 0.68 12.47 7.52
N ILE A 52 0.32 13.52 6.77
CA ILE A 52 -0.01 14.83 7.34
C ILE A 52 -1.25 14.77 8.26
N ALA A 53 -2.25 13.95 7.90
CA ALA A 53 -3.49 13.82 8.66
C ALA A 53 -3.28 13.38 10.12
N ARG A 54 -2.20 12.64 10.40
CA ARG A 54 -1.90 12.05 11.70
C ARG A 54 -0.96 12.88 12.57
N LEU A 55 -0.46 14.01 12.05
CA LEU A 55 0.44 14.86 12.82
C LEU A 55 -0.25 15.33 14.10
N LYS A 56 0.49 15.32 15.21
CA LYS A 56 0.04 15.69 16.54
C LYS A 56 0.63 17.04 16.95
N PRO A 57 -0.11 17.85 17.72
CA PRO A 57 0.38 19.14 18.18
C PRO A 57 1.58 18.97 19.12
N VAL A 58 2.60 19.79 18.92
CA VAL A 58 3.70 19.97 19.87
C VAL A 58 3.13 20.57 21.16
N GLY A 59 3.55 20.06 22.32
CA GLY A 59 3.00 20.48 23.62
C GLY A 59 1.69 19.78 24.01
N GLY A 60 1.15 18.90 23.17
CA GLY A 60 -0.11 18.19 23.42
C GLY A 60 -1.36 18.95 22.96
N SER A 61 -2.53 18.35 23.15
CA SER A 61 -3.79 18.86 22.57
C SER A 61 -4.41 20.05 23.32
N ALA A 62 -4.02 20.30 24.58
CA ALA A 62 -4.61 21.37 25.39
C ALA A 62 -4.31 22.77 24.81
N ASP A 63 -3.08 22.95 24.32
CA ASP A 63 -2.60 24.21 23.75
C ASP A 63 -2.69 24.25 22.21
N ALA A 64 -3.26 23.19 21.62
CA ALA A 64 -3.44 23.10 20.18
C ALA A 64 -4.57 24.00 19.67
N PHE A 65 -4.46 24.43 18.41
CA PHE A 65 -5.52 25.19 17.76
C PHE A 65 -6.87 24.44 17.82
N GLY A 66 -7.86 25.02 18.50
CA GLY A 66 -9.17 24.40 18.72
C GLY A 66 -9.16 23.15 19.61
N ALA A 67 -8.17 23.02 20.51
CA ALA A 67 -7.94 21.84 21.35
C ALA A 67 -7.84 20.51 20.56
N ALA A 68 -7.33 20.58 19.33
CA ALA A 68 -7.32 19.47 18.40
C ALA A 68 -6.31 18.37 18.80
N SER A 69 -6.73 17.11 18.74
CA SER A 69 -5.87 15.95 19.03
C SER A 69 -4.91 15.59 17.90
N ASN A 70 -5.20 16.03 16.68
CA ASN A 70 -4.35 15.86 15.51
C ASN A 70 -4.65 16.95 14.47
N PHE A 71 -3.84 17.00 13.42
CA PHE A 71 -3.92 18.03 12.41
C PHE A 71 -5.22 17.97 11.58
N THR A 72 -5.78 16.77 11.36
CA THR A 72 -7.09 16.64 10.69
C THR A 72 -8.18 17.31 11.50
N ALA A 73 -8.20 17.12 12.82
CA ALA A 73 -9.17 17.74 13.71
C ALA A 73 -9.04 19.28 13.71
N ALA A 74 -7.82 19.81 13.72
CA ALA A 74 -7.57 21.25 13.64
C ALA A 74 -8.08 21.86 12.32
N MET A 75 -7.83 21.18 11.20
CA MET A 75 -8.31 21.60 9.87
C MET A 75 -9.84 21.50 9.75
N CYS A 76 -10.45 20.45 10.31
CA CYS A 76 -11.92 20.33 10.39
C CYS A 76 -12.53 21.46 11.25
N HIS A 77 -11.86 21.84 12.34
CA HIS A 77 -12.28 22.98 13.17
C HIS A 77 -12.25 24.29 12.38
N LEU A 78 -11.18 24.54 11.61
CA LEU A 78 -11.10 25.68 10.67
C LEU A 78 -12.24 25.67 9.64
N LEU A 79 -12.64 24.52 9.11
CA LEU A 79 -13.74 24.47 8.14
C LEU A 79 -15.10 24.80 8.77
N ARG A 80 -15.32 24.45 10.04
CA ARG A 80 -16.61 24.61 10.73
C ARG A 80 -16.76 25.95 11.41
N ASP A 81 -15.77 26.36 12.18
CA ASP A 81 -15.88 27.52 13.06
C ASP A 81 -15.42 28.82 12.39
N GLU A 82 -16.36 29.75 12.22
CA GLU A 82 -16.07 31.05 11.61
C GLU A 82 -15.18 31.92 12.49
N ALA A 83 -15.37 31.88 13.81
CA ALA A 83 -14.55 32.66 14.75
C ALA A 83 -13.07 32.24 14.66
N SER A 84 -12.80 30.94 14.57
CA SER A 84 -11.46 30.40 14.37
C SER A 84 -10.86 30.77 13.02
N ARG A 85 -11.64 30.78 11.93
CA ARG A 85 -11.17 31.27 10.63
C ARG A 85 -10.81 32.76 10.65
N GLN A 86 -11.56 33.56 11.41
CA GLN A 86 -11.28 34.99 11.54
C GLN A 86 -9.91 35.27 12.18
N LYS A 87 -9.51 34.43 13.14
CA LYS A 87 -8.20 34.45 13.80
C LYS A 87 -7.07 33.92 12.92
N LEU A 88 -7.37 33.11 11.90
CA LEU A 88 -6.35 32.45 11.10
C LEU A 88 -5.52 33.45 10.28
N VAL A 89 -4.20 33.30 10.34
CA VAL A 89 -3.26 34.00 9.45
C VAL A 89 -2.88 33.08 8.30
N ALA A 90 -2.32 31.92 8.62
CA ALA A 90 -1.88 30.94 7.62
C ALA A 90 -1.74 29.53 8.20
N VAL A 91 -1.96 28.54 7.34
CA VAL A 91 -1.59 27.14 7.55
C VAL A 91 -0.47 26.81 6.59
N ARG A 92 0.69 26.40 7.11
CA ARG A 92 1.84 25.93 6.33
C ARG A 92 1.95 24.42 6.44
N LEU A 93 2.03 23.75 5.30
CA LEU A 93 2.23 22.30 5.20
C LEU A 93 3.56 22.07 4.50
N SER A 94 4.44 21.25 5.09
CA SER A 94 5.73 20.91 4.53
C SER A 94 5.89 19.40 4.46
N VAL A 95 6.32 18.89 3.30
CA VAL A 95 6.61 17.47 3.10
C VAL A 95 7.91 17.30 2.34
N ALA A 96 8.73 16.37 2.82
CA ALA A 96 9.86 15.84 2.09
C ALA A 96 9.53 14.44 1.57
N GLU A 97 9.38 14.31 0.25
CA GLU A 97 9.24 13.03 -0.45
C GLU A 97 10.67 12.46 -0.66
N ALA A 98 11.21 11.71 0.31
CA ALA A 98 12.54 11.10 0.22
C ALA A 98 12.47 9.57 0.25
N GLY A 99 12.48 8.95 -0.93
CA GLY A 99 12.46 7.48 -1.05
C GLY A 99 11.22 6.85 -0.41
N THR A 100 11.39 5.82 0.41
CA THR A 100 10.30 5.10 1.09
C THR A 100 9.71 5.81 2.31
N ASN A 101 10.28 6.95 2.73
CA ASN A 101 9.89 7.65 3.94
C ASN A 101 9.44 9.09 3.62
N SER A 102 8.16 9.38 3.87
CA SER A 102 7.66 10.76 3.83
C SER A 102 7.66 11.36 5.23
N ASN A 103 8.32 12.50 5.38
CA ASN A 103 8.28 13.29 6.61
C ASN A 103 7.46 14.55 6.38
N GLY A 104 6.49 14.79 7.27
CA GLY A 104 5.59 15.94 7.19
C GLY A 104 5.65 16.79 8.46
N ILE A 105 5.55 18.11 8.29
CA ILE A 105 5.35 19.09 9.36
C ILE A 105 4.18 19.98 8.93
N ALA A 106 3.33 20.35 9.89
CA ALA A 106 2.31 21.36 9.67
C ALA A 106 2.39 22.45 10.74
N VAL A 107 2.08 23.69 10.37
CA VAL A 107 2.11 24.83 11.27
C VAL A 107 0.86 25.66 11.04
N ILE A 108 0.15 26.00 12.11
CA ILE A 108 -0.97 26.95 12.09
C ILE A 108 -0.50 28.23 12.77
N THR A 109 -0.59 29.36 12.07
CA THR A 109 -0.34 30.69 12.60
C THR A 109 -1.67 31.44 12.68
N PHE A 110 -1.96 32.02 13.84
CA PHE A 110 -3.23 32.69 14.13
C PHE A 110 -3.02 33.83 15.13
N ASP A 111 -3.96 34.77 15.14
CA ASP A 111 -3.97 35.90 16.07
C ASP A 111 -4.97 35.62 17.21
N GLU A 112 -4.52 35.71 18.45
CA GLU A 112 -5.34 35.51 19.64
C GLU A 112 -5.01 36.56 20.70
N ALA A 113 -6.03 37.25 21.20
CA ALA A 113 -5.88 38.35 22.17
C ALA A 113 -4.89 39.46 21.73
N GLY A 114 -4.73 39.67 20.42
CA GLY A 114 -3.81 40.67 19.87
C GLY A 114 -2.37 40.17 19.69
N GLU A 115 -2.08 38.93 20.09
CA GLU A 115 -0.77 38.31 19.92
C GLU A 115 -0.80 37.26 18.81
N ARG A 116 0.29 37.19 18.03
CA ARG A 116 0.46 36.18 16.99
C ARG A 116 1.01 34.90 17.60
N LYS A 117 0.21 33.84 17.55
CA LYS A 117 0.57 32.51 18.04
C LYS A 117 0.87 31.55 16.90
N ARG A 118 1.70 30.56 17.18
CA ARG A 118 2.07 29.48 16.26
C ARG A 118 1.92 28.14 16.97
N VAL A 119 1.24 27.20 16.32
CA VAL A 119 1.17 25.80 16.77
C VAL A 119 1.75 24.92 15.69
N SER A 120 2.76 24.13 16.07
CA SER A 120 3.42 23.16 15.20
C SER A 120 2.85 21.76 15.42
N PHE A 121 2.77 20.99 14.35
CA PHE A 121 2.32 19.61 14.36
C PHE A 121 3.42 18.71 13.78
N VAL A 122 3.79 17.70 14.54
CA VAL A 122 4.87 16.75 14.24
C VAL A 122 4.33 15.32 14.23
N ARG A 123 5.14 14.36 13.78
CA ARG A 123 4.71 12.96 13.75
C ARG A 123 4.51 12.41 15.16
N ASP A 124 3.69 11.37 15.28
CA ASP A 124 3.35 10.74 16.55
C ASP A 124 4.53 9.99 17.19
N GLU A 125 5.59 9.71 16.42
CA GLU A 125 6.82 9.14 16.95
C GLU A 125 7.72 10.16 17.69
N ALA A 126 7.45 11.47 17.58
CA ALA A 126 8.21 12.52 18.25
C ALA A 126 7.80 12.71 19.72
N VAL A 127 7.80 11.63 20.50
CA VAL A 127 7.18 11.53 21.84
C VAL A 127 7.63 12.62 22.81
N SER A 128 8.89 13.06 22.74
CA SER A 128 9.42 14.15 23.58
C SER A 128 8.76 15.50 23.31
N LEU A 129 8.42 15.80 22.05
CA LEU A 129 7.76 17.03 21.63
C LEU A 129 6.25 17.03 21.92
N LEU A 130 5.66 15.87 22.18
CA LEU A 130 4.22 15.72 22.43
C LEU A 130 3.84 15.89 23.91
N GLN A 131 4.82 16.06 24.80
CA GLN A 131 4.56 16.22 26.24
C GLN A 131 4.03 17.63 26.54
N PRO A 132 3.10 17.78 27.50
CA PRO A 132 2.69 19.09 28.02
C PRO A 132 3.89 19.91 28.46
N GLY A 133 3.93 21.19 28.07
CA GLY A 133 5.04 22.07 28.41
C GLY A 133 6.32 21.89 27.58
N ALA A 134 6.32 20.99 26.59
CA ALA A 134 7.30 21.05 25.49
C ALA A 134 7.00 22.34 24.71
N ALA A 135 7.62 23.44 25.14
CA ALA A 135 7.32 24.79 24.64
C ALA A 135 7.32 24.79 23.11
N ALA A 136 6.30 25.44 22.51
CA ALA A 136 6.25 25.67 21.06
C ALA A 136 7.52 26.38 20.54
N ASP A 137 8.23 27.11 21.41
CA ASP A 137 9.47 27.82 21.14
C ASP A 137 10.74 26.93 21.14
N ALA A 138 10.68 25.72 21.72
CA ALA A 138 11.80 24.78 21.72
C ALA A 138 11.89 23.97 20.42
N PHE A 139 10.80 23.90 19.66
CA PHE A 139 10.75 23.22 18.37
C PHE A 139 10.85 24.24 17.22
N ASP A 140 12.01 24.30 16.60
CA ASP A 140 12.21 25.12 15.41
C ASP A 140 11.55 24.46 14.18
N SER A 141 10.31 24.87 13.90
CA SER A 141 9.56 24.44 12.72
C SER A 141 10.15 24.89 11.38
N ASP A 142 11.13 25.81 11.40
CA ASP A 142 11.84 26.32 10.23
C ASP A 142 13.13 25.50 9.96
N GLN A 143 13.56 24.67 10.92
CA GLN A 143 14.64 23.71 10.73
C GLN A 143 14.19 22.59 9.78
N ARG A 144 14.84 22.50 8.62
CA ARG A 144 14.47 21.56 7.56
C ARG A 144 15.05 20.17 7.84
N ASN A 145 14.17 19.17 7.89
CA ASN A 145 14.55 17.75 8.07
C ASN A 145 15.04 17.07 6.77
N ALA A 146 15.07 17.79 5.65
CA ALA A 146 15.51 17.28 4.36
C ALA A 146 16.20 18.38 3.54
N PRO A 147 17.16 18.01 2.66
CA PRO A 147 17.84 18.96 1.78
C PRO A 147 16.88 19.61 0.76
N ALA A 148 15.75 18.94 0.46
CA ALA A 148 14.67 19.49 -0.34
C ALA A 148 13.31 19.13 0.29
N SER A 149 12.42 20.12 0.38
CA SER A 149 11.03 19.94 0.82
C SER A 149 10.11 20.82 -0.02
N ARG A 150 8.86 20.42 -0.13
CA ARG A 150 7.79 21.26 -0.70
C ARG A 150 6.95 21.86 0.40
N GLU A 151 6.67 23.14 0.28
CA GLU A 151 5.74 23.85 1.15
C GLU A 151 4.47 24.29 0.41
N LEU A 152 3.34 24.16 1.08
CA LEU A 152 2.05 24.71 0.67
C LEU A 152 1.54 25.62 1.80
N VAL A 153 1.26 26.87 1.46
CA VAL A 153 0.71 27.86 2.41
C VAL A 153 -0.73 28.18 2.02
N LEU A 154 -1.64 27.97 2.96
CA LEU A 154 -3.07 28.24 2.82
C LEU A 154 -3.45 29.35 3.80
N ASN A 155 -3.90 30.49 3.28
CA ASN A 155 -4.30 31.63 4.11
C ASN A 155 -5.79 31.62 4.43
N ARG A 156 -6.24 32.56 5.27
CA ARG A 156 -7.66 32.75 5.61
C ARG A 156 -8.58 32.77 4.39
N ARG A 157 -8.22 33.49 3.32
CA ARG A 157 -9.06 33.59 2.10
C ARG A 157 -9.33 32.22 1.47
N PHE A 158 -8.37 31.29 1.53
CA PHE A 158 -8.58 29.92 1.06
C PHE A 158 -9.66 29.23 1.88
N PHE A 159 -9.57 29.27 3.21
CA PHE A 159 -10.53 28.60 4.10
C PHE A 159 -11.91 29.25 4.06
N ASP A 160 -12.00 30.56 3.96
CA ASP A 160 -13.28 31.28 3.81
C ASP A 160 -14.00 30.86 2.51
N ARG A 161 -13.27 30.83 1.39
CA ARG A 161 -13.83 30.35 0.11
C ARG A 161 -14.21 28.89 0.15
N LEU A 162 -13.39 28.05 0.78
CA LEU A 162 -13.66 26.62 0.90
C LEU A 162 -14.90 26.37 1.76
N ALA A 163 -15.01 26.98 2.94
CA ALA A 163 -16.16 26.88 3.83
C ALA A 163 -17.45 27.37 3.12
N GLN A 164 -17.39 28.49 2.40
CA GLN A 164 -18.51 28.99 1.61
C GLN A 164 -18.95 27.99 0.54
N ARG A 165 -18.01 27.44 -0.25
CA ARG A 165 -18.30 26.45 -1.30
C ARG A 165 -18.87 25.16 -0.73
N VAL A 166 -18.36 24.69 0.41
CA VAL A 166 -18.87 23.51 1.12
C VAL A 166 -20.29 23.76 1.62
N GLY A 167 -20.55 24.93 2.21
CA GLY A 167 -21.89 25.33 2.64
C GLY A 167 -22.88 25.33 1.47
N GLN A 168 -22.53 26.01 0.37
CA GLN A 168 -23.35 26.06 -0.84
C GLN A 168 -23.65 24.68 -1.41
N ALA A 169 -22.63 23.81 -1.52
CA ALA A 169 -22.80 22.46 -2.05
C ALA A 169 -23.67 21.56 -1.15
N ARG A 170 -23.66 21.79 0.17
CA ARG A 170 -24.51 21.07 1.12
C ARG A 170 -25.95 21.55 1.10
N THR A 171 -26.19 22.85 0.93
CA THR A 171 -27.54 23.44 0.82
C THR A 171 -28.19 23.15 -0.53
N HIS A 172 -27.39 23.13 -1.61
CA HIS A 172 -27.86 22.90 -2.97
C HIS A 172 -27.06 21.76 -3.63
N PRO A 173 -27.34 20.50 -3.26
CA PRO A 173 -26.64 19.36 -3.84
C PRO A 173 -26.94 19.28 -5.34
N LEU A 174 -25.89 19.36 -6.16
CA LEU A 174 -25.99 19.14 -7.59
C LEU A 174 -26.02 17.63 -7.88
N PRO A 175 -26.76 17.19 -8.91
CA PRO A 175 -26.66 15.82 -9.36
C PRO A 175 -25.21 15.52 -9.77
N PRO A 176 -24.73 14.28 -9.56
CA PRO A 176 -23.37 13.94 -9.92
C PRO A 176 -23.07 14.14 -11.41
N THR A 177 -21.92 14.75 -11.71
CA THR A 177 -21.48 15.00 -13.09
C THR A 177 -20.94 13.73 -13.75
N GLY A 178 -21.47 13.33 -14.92
CA GLY A 178 -21.05 12.13 -15.68
C GLY A 178 -21.98 10.91 -15.55
N ASP A 179 -21.63 9.79 -16.15
CA ASP A 179 -22.35 8.51 -16.05
C ASP A 179 -21.78 7.58 -14.95
N GLY A 180 -20.61 7.92 -14.41
CA GLY A 180 -19.92 7.11 -13.40
C GLY A 180 -19.07 5.99 -13.99
N ALA A 181 -18.70 6.06 -15.27
CA ALA A 181 -17.79 5.13 -15.92
C ALA A 181 -16.39 5.09 -15.28
N GLU A 182 -15.99 6.17 -14.60
CA GLU A 182 -14.76 6.22 -13.80
C GLU A 182 -14.68 5.14 -12.70
N TYR A 183 -15.84 4.61 -12.27
CA TYR A 183 -15.93 3.55 -11.26
C TYR A 183 -15.98 2.14 -11.87
N ASP A 184 -16.18 1.98 -13.18
CA ASP A 184 -16.36 0.65 -13.79
C ASP A 184 -15.14 -0.26 -13.55
N LYS A 185 -13.94 0.31 -13.55
CA LYS A 185 -12.70 -0.43 -13.23
C LYS A 185 -12.66 -0.89 -11.77
N GLU A 186 -13.15 -0.08 -10.85
CA GLU A 186 -13.19 -0.40 -9.42
C GLU A 186 -14.27 -1.44 -9.13
N ASP A 187 -15.45 -1.29 -9.71
CA ASP A 187 -16.56 -2.23 -9.59
C ASP A 187 -16.19 -3.59 -10.18
N ALA A 188 -15.54 -3.61 -11.35
CA ALA A 188 -15.00 -4.82 -11.95
C ALA A 188 -13.94 -5.49 -11.05
N LYS A 189 -13.07 -4.70 -10.40
CA LYS A 189 -12.07 -5.21 -9.45
C LYS A 189 -12.73 -5.80 -8.20
N ASN A 190 -13.76 -5.15 -7.66
CA ASN A 190 -14.47 -5.63 -6.48
C ASN A 190 -15.27 -6.90 -6.80
N ALA A 191 -16.00 -6.93 -7.91
CA ALA A 191 -16.72 -8.11 -8.38
C ALA A 191 -15.76 -9.28 -8.63
N ARG A 192 -14.58 -9.02 -9.20
CA ARG A 192 -13.50 -10.00 -9.32
C ARG A 192 -13.10 -10.55 -7.94
N LEU A 193 -12.81 -9.71 -6.96
CA LEU A 193 -12.38 -10.14 -5.63
C LEU A 193 -13.45 -10.95 -4.91
N GLU A 194 -14.72 -10.54 -5.01
CA GLU A 194 -15.86 -11.26 -4.44
C GLU A 194 -16.01 -12.65 -5.05
N ARG A 195 -15.93 -12.77 -6.39
CA ARG A 195 -15.93 -14.06 -7.10
C ARG A 195 -14.79 -14.98 -6.64
N LEU A 196 -13.62 -14.40 -6.35
CA LEU A 196 -12.46 -15.14 -5.82
C LEU A 196 -12.56 -15.41 -4.31
N GLY A 197 -13.58 -14.90 -3.63
CA GLY A 197 -13.79 -15.09 -2.20
C GLY A 197 -12.90 -14.27 -1.29
N ALA A 198 -12.21 -13.25 -1.82
CA ALA A 198 -11.35 -12.38 -1.04
C ALA A 198 -12.16 -11.44 -0.15
N ARG A 199 -11.71 -11.28 1.10
CA ARG A 199 -12.32 -10.44 2.14
C ARG A 199 -11.32 -9.40 2.61
N ARG A 200 -11.79 -8.36 3.30
CA ARG A 200 -10.90 -7.32 3.86
C ARG A 200 -9.87 -7.87 4.84
N SER A 201 -10.20 -8.96 5.55
CA SER A 201 -9.31 -9.63 6.49
C SER A 201 -8.50 -10.76 5.87
N SER A 202 -8.63 -11.00 4.56
CA SER A 202 -7.91 -12.08 3.89
C SER A 202 -6.41 -11.84 3.94
N HIS A 203 -5.65 -12.93 3.96
CA HIS A 203 -4.19 -12.91 3.82
C HIS A 203 -3.81 -14.07 2.92
N PHE A 204 -3.54 -13.79 1.64
CA PHE A 204 -3.24 -14.82 0.66
C PHE A 204 -1.76 -15.20 0.68
N LEU A 205 -1.50 -16.51 0.65
CA LEU A 205 -0.26 -17.10 0.17
C LEU A 205 -0.39 -17.31 -1.34
N ASN A 206 0.58 -16.81 -2.12
CA ASN A 206 0.59 -16.86 -3.57
C ASN A 206 1.77 -17.71 -4.03
N ILE A 207 1.51 -18.85 -4.69
CA ILE A 207 2.52 -19.82 -5.10
C ILE A 207 2.48 -20.01 -6.62
N GLY A 208 3.61 -19.84 -7.30
CA GLY A 208 3.76 -20.18 -8.71
C GLY A 208 3.77 -21.69 -8.90
N VAL A 209 3.31 -22.17 -10.06
CA VAL A 209 3.28 -23.60 -10.38
C VAL A 209 3.79 -23.81 -11.79
N ASP A 210 4.87 -24.58 -11.92
CA ASP A 210 5.29 -25.13 -13.21
C ASP A 210 4.59 -26.49 -13.42
N ASN A 211 3.87 -26.65 -14.52
CA ASN A 211 3.06 -27.85 -14.73
C ASN A 211 2.71 -28.13 -16.19
N GLN A 212 2.34 -29.39 -16.43
CA GLN A 212 1.65 -29.87 -17.63
C GLN A 212 0.27 -30.48 -17.34
N VAL A 213 -0.17 -30.48 -16.08
CA VAL A 213 -1.56 -30.85 -15.73
C VAL A 213 -2.55 -29.85 -16.33
N THR A 214 -3.79 -30.29 -16.49
CA THR A 214 -4.92 -29.48 -16.94
C THR A 214 -5.13 -28.32 -15.98
N TRP A 215 -5.08 -27.10 -16.54
CA TRP A 215 -5.22 -25.87 -15.77
C TRP A 215 -6.38 -25.02 -16.29
N PRO A 216 -7.13 -24.32 -15.43
CA PRO A 216 -8.23 -23.47 -15.87
C PRO A 216 -7.75 -22.33 -16.77
N ARG A 217 -8.54 -22.00 -17.79
CA ARG A 217 -8.25 -20.92 -18.77
C ARG A 217 -8.48 -19.52 -18.22
N THR A 218 -9.30 -19.41 -17.18
CA THR A 218 -9.64 -18.15 -16.51
C THR A 218 -9.41 -18.30 -15.02
N GLU A 219 -9.17 -17.18 -14.33
CA GLU A 219 -9.10 -17.19 -12.88
C GLU A 219 -10.39 -17.77 -12.28
N MET A 220 -10.24 -18.67 -11.31
CA MET A 220 -11.39 -19.28 -10.66
C MET A 220 -11.07 -19.71 -9.23
N ARG A 221 -12.11 -19.78 -8.41
CA ARG A 221 -12.06 -20.35 -7.08
C ARG A 221 -12.49 -21.80 -7.15
N VAL A 222 -11.68 -22.71 -6.61
CA VAL A 222 -11.95 -24.13 -6.52
C VAL A 222 -12.03 -24.55 -5.06
N LYS A 223 -12.86 -25.55 -4.78
CA LYS A 223 -12.93 -26.21 -3.48
C LYS A 223 -12.12 -27.50 -3.54
N PHE A 224 -11.16 -27.65 -2.64
CA PHE A 224 -10.39 -28.88 -2.46
C PHE A 224 -10.54 -29.33 -1.02
N ASP A 225 -11.25 -30.44 -0.81
CA ASP A 225 -11.67 -30.90 0.52
C ASP A 225 -12.41 -29.77 1.29
N ARG A 226 -11.91 -29.35 2.46
CA ARG A 226 -12.45 -28.23 3.24
C ARG A 226 -11.89 -26.86 2.83
N TYR A 227 -10.90 -26.83 1.95
CA TYR A 227 -10.16 -25.63 1.60
C TYR A 227 -10.68 -24.96 0.33
N TYR A 228 -10.53 -23.64 0.27
CA TYR A 228 -10.75 -22.89 -0.96
C TYR A 228 -9.43 -22.37 -1.50
N LEU A 229 -9.15 -22.76 -2.74
CA LEU A 229 -8.00 -22.31 -3.50
C LEU A 229 -8.47 -21.39 -4.62
N VAL A 230 -7.66 -20.40 -4.97
CA VAL A 230 -7.81 -19.61 -6.19
C VAL A 230 -6.75 -20.09 -7.16
N MET A 231 -7.17 -20.42 -8.37
CA MET A 231 -6.28 -20.78 -9.47
C MET A 231 -6.23 -19.63 -10.46
N MET A 232 -5.02 -19.24 -10.86
CA MET A 232 -4.83 -18.26 -11.93
C MET A 232 -4.14 -18.89 -13.13
N PRO A 233 -4.60 -18.58 -14.36
CA PRO A 233 -4.02 -19.10 -15.60
C PRO A 233 -2.67 -18.45 -15.90
N LYS A 234 -1.88 -19.12 -16.74
CA LYS A 234 -0.70 -18.54 -17.38
C LYS A 234 -1.12 -17.34 -18.23
N THR A 235 -0.37 -16.25 -18.16
CA THR A 235 -0.53 -15.10 -19.05
C THR A 235 0.78 -14.81 -19.79
N LYS A 236 0.85 -13.69 -20.54
CA LYS A 236 2.11 -13.22 -21.11
C LYS A 236 3.14 -12.93 -20.02
N GLU A 237 2.69 -12.36 -18.90
CA GLU A 237 3.54 -11.83 -17.82
C GLU A 237 3.62 -12.75 -16.60
N ASN A 238 2.63 -13.62 -16.39
CA ASN A 238 2.49 -14.44 -15.18
C ASN A 238 2.54 -15.94 -15.48
N VAL A 239 3.06 -16.73 -14.53
CA VAL A 239 2.95 -18.20 -14.54
C VAL A 239 1.57 -18.64 -14.04
N GLN A 240 1.24 -19.91 -14.24
CA GLN A 240 0.16 -20.55 -13.50
C GLN A 240 0.43 -20.43 -11.99
N SER A 241 -0.61 -20.20 -11.20
CA SER A 241 -0.43 -20.06 -9.75
C SER A 241 -1.63 -20.51 -8.94
N VAL A 242 -1.36 -20.96 -7.72
CA VAL A 242 -2.35 -21.33 -6.71
C VAL A 242 -2.24 -20.35 -5.55
N HIS A 243 -3.39 -19.89 -5.08
CA HIS A 243 -3.48 -18.95 -3.97
C HIS A 243 -4.44 -19.49 -2.91
N ILE A 244 -4.08 -19.34 -1.65
CA ILE A 244 -4.89 -19.78 -0.52
C ILE A 244 -4.96 -18.67 0.53
N ASP A 245 -6.18 -18.36 0.98
CA ASP A 245 -6.39 -17.38 2.04
C ASP A 245 -6.10 -18.03 3.41
N LEU A 246 -5.00 -17.62 4.03
CA LEU A 246 -4.53 -18.10 5.32
C LEU A 246 -5.55 -17.79 6.43
N THR A 247 -6.16 -16.60 6.40
CA THR A 247 -7.10 -16.18 7.45
C THR A 247 -8.43 -16.92 7.32
N ALA A 248 -8.99 -17.02 6.11
CA ALA A 248 -10.27 -17.69 5.92
C ALA A 248 -10.18 -19.21 6.14
N ASN A 249 -9.04 -19.83 5.79
CA ASN A 249 -8.83 -21.26 6.00
C ASN A 249 -8.22 -21.59 7.38
N LYS A 250 -7.84 -20.58 8.17
CA LYS A 250 -7.18 -20.71 9.48
C LYS A 250 -5.90 -21.56 9.41
N LEU A 251 -5.00 -21.19 8.50
CA LEU A 251 -3.76 -21.91 8.24
C LEU A 251 -2.54 -21.02 8.47
N THR A 252 -1.45 -21.63 8.93
CA THR A 252 -0.11 -21.05 8.80
C THR A 252 0.38 -21.16 7.34
N MET A 253 1.47 -20.47 7.00
CA MET A 253 2.06 -20.58 5.66
C MET A 253 2.54 -22.01 5.36
N GLU A 254 3.10 -22.71 6.34
CA GLU A 254 3.61 -24.08 6.19
C GLU A 254 2.47 -25.09 5.96
N GLU A 255 1.39 -24.96 6.71
CA GLU A 255 0.19 -25.78 6.53
C GLU A 255 -0.46 -25.52 5.18
N ALA A 256 -0.52 -24.24 4.77
CA ALA A 256 -1.03 -23.85 3.46
C ALA A 256 -0.19 -24.42 2.31
N MET A 257 1.13 -24.40 2.42
CA MET A 257 2.02 -25.03 1.43
C MET A 257 1.80 -26.55 1.37
N THR A 258 1.58 -27.19 2.52
CA THR A 258 1.25 -28.62 2.57
C THR A 258 -0.07 -28.92 1.85
N VAL A 259 -1.10 -28.08 2.03
CA VAL A 259 -2.37 -28.21 1.31
C VAL A 259 -2.20 -28.03 -0.19
N ILE A 260 -1.43 -27.03 -0.63
CA ILE A 260 -1.13 -26.79 -2.04
C ILE A 260 -0.41 -28.00 -2.65
N ASN A 261 0.63 -28.52 -1.98
CA ASN A 261 1.35 -29.70 -2.48
C ASN A 261 0.44 -30.93 -2.59
N ARG A 262 -0.44 -31.17 -1.61
CA ARG A 262 -1.44 -32.26 -1.69
C ARG A 262 -2.39 -32.08 -2.85
N PHE A 263 -2.87 -30.86 -3.08
CA PHE A 263 -3.71 -30.54 -4.24
C PHE A 263 -2.98 -30.84 -5.55
N LEU A 264 -1.73 -30.40 -5.70
CA LEU A 264 -0.92 -30.65 -6.89
C LEU A 264 -0.58 -32.14 -7.07
N SER A 265 -0.37 -32.89 -5.99
CA SER A 265 -0.21 -34.35 -6.06
C SER A 265 -1.45 -35.04 -6.63
N VAL A 266 -2.65 -34.64 -6.20
CA VAL A 266 -3.90 -35.19 -6.75
C VAL A 266 -4.07 -34.82 -8.22
N MET A 267 -3.76 -33.59 -8.60
CA MET A 267 -3.79 -33.15 -10.02
C MET A 267 -2.81 -33.98 -10.88
N THR A 268 -1.59 -34.16 -10.40
CA THR A 268 -0.56 -34.98 -11.06
C THR A 268 -1.05 -36.42 -11.25
N TRP A 269 -1.67 -36.99 -10.22
CA TRP A 269 -2.23 -38.35 -10.27
C TRP A 269 -3.38 -38.48 -11.29
N CYS A 270 -4.26 -37.48 -11.35
CA CYS A 270 -5.41 -37.52 -12.25
C CYS A 270 -5.02 -37.37 -13.73
N ASP A 271 -4.03 -36.54 -14.01
CA ASP A 271 -3.68 -36.17 -15.39
C ASP A 271 -2.45 -36.91 -15.94
N ASP A 272 -1.74 -37.67 -15.10
CA ASP A 272 -0.47 -38.33 -15.43
C ASP A 272 0.57 -37.34 -16.02
N GLN A 273 0.61 -36.14 -15.44
CA GLN A 273 1.49 -35.03 -15.83
C GLN A 273 2.07 -34.35 -14.59
N TYR A 274 3.21 -33.68 -14.72
CA TYR A 274 3.85 -33.04 -13.56
C TYR A 274 3.16 -31.75 -13.12
N ALA A 275 3.22 -31.47 -11.82
CA ALA A 275 2.94 -30.16 -11.24
C ALA A 275 3.89 -29.86 -10.06
N ILE A 276 4.72 -28.84 -10.21
CA ILE A 276 5.77 -28.46 -9.28
C ILE A 276 5.41 -27.10 -8.66
N ALA A 277 5.28 -27.07 -7.33
CA ALA A 277 5.13 -25.82 -6.60
C ALA A 277 6.46 -25.06 -6.60
N GLU A 278 6.45 -23.83 -7.09
CA GLU A 278 7.61 -22.94 -7.08
C GLU A 278 7.65 -22.08 -5.80
N GLY A 279 8.48 -21.04 -5.83
CA GLY A 279 8.51 -19.99 -4.82
C GLY A 279 7.28 -19.10 -4.84
N GLY A 280 7.08 -18.37 -3.76
CA GLY A 280 5.93 -17.51 -3.58
C GLY A 280 6.06 -16.57 -2.39
N TRP A 281 5.01 -15.82 -2.11
CA TRP A 281 4.96 -14.88 -1.00
C TRP A 281 3.56 -14.78 -0.39
N GLY A 282 3.53 -14.46 0.90
CA GLY A 282 2.29 -14.17 1.63
C GLY A 282 2.12 -12.70 1.98
N GLY A 283 0.98 -12.36 2.59
CA GLY A 283 0.77 -11.09 3.30
C GLY A 283 -0.16 -10.08 2.60
N GLY A 284 -0.65 -10.39 1.40
CA GLY A 284 -1.58 -9.52 0.68
C GLY A 284 -3.05 -9.86 0.94
N PRO A 285 -3.98 -8.88 1.02
CA PRO A 285 -5.42 -9.14 1.18
C PRO A 285 -6.11 -9.59 -0.10
N VAL A 286 -5.37 -9.64 -1.21
CA VAL A 286 -5.86 -10.05 -2.52
C VAL A 286 -4.91 -11.10 -3.09
N PRO A 287 -5.42 -12.10 -3.81
CA PRO A 287 -4.55 -13.02 -4.52
C PRO A 287 -3.92 -12.27 -5.69
N VAL A 288 -2.60 -12.41 -5.82
CA VAL A 288 -1.79 -11.72 -6.84
C VAL A 288 -1.16 -12.76 -7.74
N ALA A 289 -1.36 -12.61 -9.05
CA ALA A 289 -0.75 -13.49 -10.04
C ALA A 289 0.78 -13.50 -9.88
N VAL A 290 1.37 -14.69 -9.95
CA VAL A 290 2.81 -14.85 -9.77
C VAL A 290 3.50 -14.52 -11.09
N ALA A 291 4.35 -13.48 -11.06
CA ALA A 291 5.08 -13.04 -12.24
C ALA A 291 5.98 -14.17 -12.76
N LYS A 292 6.11 -14.28 -14.08
CA LYS A 292 7.11 -15.16 -14.68
C LYS A 292 8.48 -14.80 -14.15
N ARG A 293 9.24 -15.82 -13.78
CA ARG A 293 10.66 -15.67 -13.50
C ARG A 293 11.29 -15.03 -14.73
N ASN A 294 11.79 -13.81 -14.54
CA ASN A 294 12.73 -13.25 -15.47
C ASN A 294 14.03 -14.03 -15.26
N LEU A 295 14.22 -15.09 -16.05
CA LEU A 295 15.46 -15.86 -16.10
C LEU A 295 16.53 -14.99 -16.80
N ALA A 296 16.79 -13.82 -16.22
CA ALA A 296 17.94 -13.02 -16.55
C ALA A 296 19.14 -13.88 -16.16
N PHE A 297 19.79 -14.43 -17.17
CA PHE A 297 21.08 -15.07 -17.03
C PHE A 297 22.10 -14.00 -16.63
N THR A 298 23.04 -14.37 -15.75
CA THR A 298 24.18 -13.50 -15.47
C THR A 298 25.08 -13.49 -16.70
N THR A 299 25.04 -12.40 -17.47
CA THR A 299 25.99 -12.19 -18.56
C THR A 299 27.22 -11.49 -18.00
N ALA A 300 28.35 -12.19 -17.98
CA ALA A 300 29.63 -11.55 -17.70
C ALA A 300 30.19 -10.98 -19.00
N TYR A 301 30.45 -9.66 -19.06
CA TYR A 301 31.09 -9.03 -20.22
C TYR A 301 32.51 -9.55 -20.46
N GLN A 302 33.18 -10.00 -19.40
CA GLN A 302 34.46 -10.70 -19.44
C GLN A 302 34.30 -12.00 -18.65
N TRP A 303 34.26 -13.13 -19.34
CA TRP A 303 34.22 -14.45 -18.72
C TRP A 303 35.65 -14.88 -18.38
N LEU A 304 36.02 -14.78 -17.10
CA LEU A 304 37.29 -15.28 -16.58
C LEU A 304 37.02 -16.57 -15.80
N PHE A 305 37.32 -17.71 -16.43
CA PHE A 305 37.27 -19.03 -15.80
C PHE A 305 38.57 -19.76 -16.11
N ASP A 306 39.44 -19.87 -15.11
CA ASP A 306 40.82 -20.34 -15.19
C ASP A 306 41.03 -21.61 -14.35
N ARG A 307 39.96 -22.36 -14.07
CA ARG A 307 40.00 -23.57 -13.25
C ARG A 307 40.22 -24.80 -14.10
N ASP A 308 41.19 -25.62 -13.72
CA ASP A 308 41.45 -26.92 -14.33
C ASP A 308 40.54 -28.01 -13.78
N ILE A 309 40.35 -29.07 -14.58
CA ILE A 309 39.65 -30.28 -14.15
C ILE A 309 40.47 -30.96 -13.04
N PRO A 310 39.88 -31.31 -11.89
CA PRO A 310 40.60 -32.03 -10.85
C PRO A 310 41.17 -33.36 -11.35
N SER A 311 42.41 -33.66 -10.95
CA SER A 311 43.09 -34.92 -11.30
C SER A 311 42.48 -36.15 -10.61
N SER A 312 41.88 -35.96 -9.42
CA SER A 312 41.20 -37.01 -8.67
C SER A 312 39.85 -37.40 -9.28
N GLU A 313 39.60 -38.71 -9.38
CA GLU A 313 38.30 -39.25 -9.84
C GLU A 313 37.16 -38.89 -8.89
N ASP A 314 37.39 -38.96 -7.58
CA ASP A 314 36.39 -38.62 -6.56
C ASP A 314 36.00 -37.15 -6.64
N ALA A 315 36.97 -36.26 -6.87
CA ALA A 315 36.71 -34.84 -7.04
C ALA A 315 35.88 -34.55 -8.31
N ARG A 316 36.15 -35.26 -9.41
CA ARG A 316 35.33 -35.15 -10.63
C ARG A 316 33.91 -35.64 -10.40
N ARG A 317 33.74 -36.74 -9.66
CA ARG A 317 32.42 -37.28 -9.31
C ARG A 317 31.65 -36.33 -8.40
N ALA A 318 32.29 -35.77 -7.38
CA ALA A 318 31.69 -34.79 -6.48
C ALA A 318 31.22 -33.53 -7.22
N LEU A 319 32.01 -33.00 -8.15
CA LEU A 319 31.61 -31.85 -8.96
C LEU A 319 30.39 -32.15 -9.85
N ALA A 320 30.33 -33.35 -10.44
CA ALA A 320 29.18 -33.77 -11.24
C ALA A 320 27.91 -33.89 -10.38
N LEU A 321 28.00 -34.53 -9.21
CA LEU A 321 26.88 -34.67 -8.27
C LEU A 321 26.41 -33.32 -7.75
N TYR A 322 27.34 -32.43 -7.39
CA TYR A 322 27.02 -31.08 -6.95
C TYR A 322 26.29 -30.29 -8.04
N ARG A 323 26.73 -30.38 -9.31
CA ARG A 323 26.02 -29.75 -10.43
C ARG A 323 24.58 -30.27 -10.56
N GLU A 324 24.38 -31.58 -10.48
CA GLU A 324 23.04 -32.16 -10.55
C GLU A 324 22.17 -31.79 -9.35
N ALA A 325 22.74 -31.68 -8.15
CA ALA A 325 22.03 -31.17 -6.98
C ALA A 325 21.55 -29.73 -7.19
N ARG A 326 22.40 -28.85 -7.73
CA ARG A 326 22.02 -27.46 -8.07
C ARG A 326 20.93 -27.42 -9.15
N ASN A 327 20.98 -28.31 -10.15
CA ASN A 327 19.93 -28.43 -11.16
C ASN A 327 18.61 -28.89 -10.54
N ALA A 328 18.63 -29.93 -9.71
CA ALA A 328 17.45 -30.43 -9.02
C ALA A 328 16.85 -29.37 -8.08
N GLU A 329 17.68 -28.65 -7.33
CA GLU A 329 17.27 -27.55 -6.45
C GLU A 329 16.61 -26.40 -7.24
N GLN A 330 17.22 -26.01 -8.36
CA GLN A 330 16.67 -24.97 -9.25
C GLN A 330 15.27 -25.33 -9.77
N ASN A 331 15.01 -26.63 -9.97
CA ASN A 331 13.74 -27.19 -10.41
C ASN A 331 12.84 -27.62 -9.23
N TYR A 332 13.14 -27.16 -8.01
CA TYR A 332 12.36 -27.44 -6.79
C TYR A 332 12.21 -28.93 -6.44
N MET A 333 13.08 -29.79 -6.98
CA MET A 333 13.20 -31.21 -6.63
C MET A 333 14.09 -31.38 -5.39
N ILE A 334 13.75 -30.69 -4.30
CA ILE A 334 14.60 -30.56 -3.11
C ILE A 334 14.97 -31.93 -2.51
N SER A 335 14.06 -32.89 -2.51
CA SER A 335 14.31 -34.25 -2.02
C SER A 335 15.40 -34.99 -2.81
N TYR A 336 15.55 -34.68 -4.10
CA TYR A 336 16.60 -35.24 -4.96
C TYR A 336 17.89 -34.42 -4.89
N ALA A 337 17.80 -33.11 -4.69
CA ALA A 337 18.98 -32.24 -4.55
C ALA A 337 19.86 -32.66 -3.36
N VAL A 338 19.24 -33.05 -2.24
CA VAL A 338 19.96 -33.52 -1.03
C VAL A 338 20.86 -34.74 -1.31
N LEU A 339 20.55 -35.56 -2.32
CA LEU A 339 21.35 -36.74 -2.65
C LEU A 339 22.67 -36.41 -3.38
N GLY A 340 22.82 -35.18 -3.88
CA GLY A 340 24.02 -34.75 -4.61
C GLY A 340 24.88 -33.70 -3.89
N TYR A 341 24.46 -33.25 -2.70
CA TYR A 341 25.29 -32.43 -1.79
C TYR A 341 26.13 -33.31 -0.87
#